data_AF-A0A3B9LTV8-F1
#
_entry.id   AF-A0A3B9LTV8-F1
#
_cell.length_a   1.000
_cell.length_b   1.000
_cell.length_c   1.000
_cell.angle_alpha   90.00
_cell.angle_beta   90.00
_cell.angle_gamma   90.00
#
_symmetry.space_group_name_H-M   'P 1'
#
loop_
_entity.id
_entity.type
_entity.pdbx_description
1 polymer ?
#
loop_
_entity_poly.entity_id
_entity_poly.type
_entity_poly.pdbx_seq_one_letter_code
_entity_poly.pdbx_strand_id
1 'polypeptide(L)'
;MIATIHGYGAAWLAIWMLFHPYKPVKVFGVTIWPQGMIPRHREKLAQSIGNAVGNELVSQETVFDALFETSFFPRKVEDFVGAYTNAMLARVYPSFIEALPSQARAPILDTISALQYRLAEYITAMLKSEETARAIAIFVERQVDEFLDRRLDDLITADLLNQILDALKDLLTRLVNEEGFEQRIRDFVSGRLDDLARSNATLAETFTPETIAFIKERIDSQVPPIVQHLADIATSQNTRKQIGALIKLEVDEYYEQLSLIKKIFISRERIHREVDELVNKTLPKRIEEYLRGPAFEQEAEAFLNATIDNVLARPLNVLVGQIESQRFESIKLQITNRILELAKSEELAASVSNYVTQAIERLRPQTLGSALQQVDSDSIERAKHFLTKSLLGLLARDDTARTINAILSSQIERLLVAPIGRLGDHISQDSIKRASAALVERITDAARERLPTAIAEFDVGGLVRKKVSDYPIEKLEALVLSVAQHHLKTIELFGAMIGFLIGIGQAIYFWLTYTPGR
;
A
#
# COMPACT_ATOMS: atom_id res chain seq x y z
N MET A 1 -17.77 68.97 -87.14
CA MET A 1 -17.62 69.50 -85.76
C MET A 1 -18.93 69.54 -84.99
N ILE A 2 -20.00 70.14 -85.51
CA ILE A 2 -21.30 70.22 -84.82
C ILE A 2 -21.84 68.83 -84.47
N ALA A 3 -21.80 67.84 -85.39
CA ALA A 3 -22.25 66.47 -85.14
C ALA A 3 -21.48 65.73 -84.03
N THR A 4 -20.17 65.93 -83.93
CA THR A 4 -19.31 65.29 -82.90
C THR A 4 -19.58 65.86 -81.51
N ILE A 5 -19.79 67.18 -81.41
CA ILE A 5 -20.18 67.85 -80.16
C ILE A 5 -21.57 67.41 -79.72
N HIS A 6 -22.52 67.26 -80.67
CA HIS A 6 -23.85 66.75 -80.38
C HIS A 6 -23.83 65.27 -79.93
N GLY A 7 -23.00 64.42 -80.55
CA GLY A 7 -22.86 63.01 -80.15
C GLY A 7 -22.25 62.83 -78.76
N TYR A 8 -21.20 63.59 -78.45
CA TYR A 8 -20.57 63.61 -77.12
C TYR A 8 -21.54 64.13 -76.04
N GLY A 9 -22.23 65.23 -76.31
CA GLY A 9 -23.23 65.79 -75.40
C GLY A 9 -24.42 64.85 -75.16
N ALA A 10 -24.86 64.12 -76.20
CA ALA A 10 -25.91 63.12 -76.07
C ALA A 10 -25.47 61.91 -75.23
N ALA A 11 -24.22 61.44 -75.38
CA ALA A 11 -23.68 60.34 -74.57
C ALA A 11 -23.52 60.75 -73.10
N TRP A 12 -22.98 61.95 -72.84
CA TRP A 12 -22.88 62.52 -71.49
C TRP A 12 -24.27 62.68 -70.85
N LEU A 13 -25.25 63.18 -71.61
CA LEU A 13 -26.63 63.30 -71.13
C LEU A 13 -27.25 61.94 -70.84
N ALA A 14 -27.01 60.91 -71.67
CA ALA A 14 -27.52 59.56 -71.43
C ALA A 14 -26.95 58.96 -70.13
N ILE A 15 -25.66 59.18 -69.88
CA ILE A 15 -25.00 58.74 -68.64
C ILE A 15 -25.57 59.51 -67.43
N TRP A 16 -25.70 60.84 -67.56
CA TRP A 16 -26.30 61.68 -66.53
C TRP A 16 -27.75 61.24 -66.23
N MET A 17 -28.53 60.89 -67.26
CA MET A 17 -29.91 60.41 -67.16
C MET A 17 -30.05 59.01 -66.51
N LEU A 18 -28.96 58.25 -66.33
CA LEU A 18 -29.04 57.01 -65.55
C LEU A 18 -29.26 57.29 -64.06
N PHE A 19 -28.75 58.41 -63.57
CA PHE A 19 -28.74 58.76 -62.15
C PHE A 19 -29.65 59.95 -61.81
N HIS A 20 -29.76 60.91 -62.73
CA HIS A 20 -30.50 62.16 -62.54
C HIS A 20 -31.64 62.30 -63.56
N PRO A 21 -32.70 63.08 -63.25
CA PRO A 21 -33.03 63.68 -61.96
C PRO A 21 -33.50 62.63 -60.94
N TYR A 22 -33.15 62.81 -59.66
CA TYR A 22 -33.51 61.86 -58.59
C TYR A 22 -35.02 61.73 -58.36
N LYS A 23 -35.80 62.75 -58.72
CA LYS A 23 -37.26 62.74 -58.74
C LYS A 23 -37.75 63.16 -60.14
N PRO A 24 -38.88 62.62 -60.62
CA PRO A 24 -39.42 62.99 -61.92
C PRO A 24 -39.80 64.47 -61.94
N VAL A 25 -39.38 65.21 -62.96
CA VAL A 25 -39.71 66.63 -63.12
C VAL A 25 -40.99 66.74 -63.94
N LYS A 26 -42.07 67.22 -63.31
CA LYS A 26 -43.39 67.39 -63.91
C LYS A 26 -43.71 68.87 -64.07
N VAL A 27 -44.26 69.24 -65.23
CA VAL A 27 -44.69 70.60 -65.54
C VAL A 27 -46.08 70.52 -66.16
N PHE A 28 -47.04 71.27 -65.61
CA PHE A 28 -48.48 71.19 -65.99
C PHE A 28 -49.05 69.76 -66.06
N GLY A 29 -48.66 68.88 -65.13
CA GLY A 29 -49.11 67.50 -65.08
C GLY A 29 -48.44 66.53 -66.07
N VAL A 30 -47.68 67.05 -67.04
CA VAL A 30 -46.90 66.26 -68.00
C VAL A 30 -45.47 66.06 -67.48
N THR A 31 -44.96 64.83 -67.57
CA THR A 31 -43.59 64.51 -67.14
C THR A 31 -42.62 64.91 -68.25
N ILE A 32 -41.84 65.98 -68.04
CA ILE A 32 -40.85 66.45 -69.02
C ILE A 32 -39.57 65.64 -68.92
N TRP A 33 -39.12 65.37 -67.69
CA TRP A 33 -37.94 64.53 -67.45
C TRP A 33 -38.34 63.33 -66.60
N PRO A 34 -38.27 62.10 -67.15
CA PRO A 34 -38.46 60.91 -66.35
C PRO A 34 -37.35 60.82 -65.28
N GLN A 35 -37.67 60.21 -64.15
CA GLN A 35 -36.68 59.92 -63.12
C GLN A 35 -35.55 59.06 -63.69
N GLY A 36 -34.31 59.30 -63.24
CA GLY A 36 -33.16 58.52 -63.65
C GLY A 36 -33.36 57.01 -63.47
N MET A 37 -32.78 56.20 -64.35
CA MET A 37 -33.05 54.76 -64.44
C MET A 37 -32.74 53.98 -63.15
N ILE A 38 -31.64 54.32 -62.46
CA ILE A 38 -31.18 53.63 -61.25
C ILE A 38 -32.07 53.98 -60.04
N PRO A 39 -32.32 55.27 -59.70
CA PRO A 39 -33.27 55.63 -58.65
C PRO A 39 -34.68 55.04 -58.89
N ARG A 40 -35.13 54.98 -60.15
CA ARG A 40 -36.43 54.44 -60.53
C ARG A 40 -36.58 52.95 -60.28
N HIS A 41 -35.51 52.16 -60.44
CA HIS A 41 -35.51 50.70 -60.25
C HIS A 41 -34.84 50.26 -58.94
N ARG A 42 -34.59 51.18 -58.01
CA ARG A 42 -33.92 50.93 -56.73
C ARG A 42 -34.50 49.77 -55.94
N GLU A 43 -35.82 49.66 -55.89
CA GLU A 43 -36.48 48.57 -55.15
C GLU A 43 -36.23 47.19 -55.79
N LYS A 44 -36.21 47.13 -57.14
CA LYS A 44 -35.86 45.91 -57.86
C LYS A 44 -34.38 45.56 -57.67
N LEU A 45 -33.50 46.56 -57.70
CA LEU A 45 -32.08 46.37 -57.43
C LEU A 45 -31.85 45.86 -56.00
N ALA A 46 -32.53 46.44 -55.02
CA ALA A 46 -32.51 46.00 -53.63
C ALA A 46 -33.03 44.58 -53.46
N GLN A 47 -34.08 44.20 -54.19
CA GLN A 47 -34.61 42.84 -54.20
C GLN A 47 -33.63 41.84 -54.83
N SER A 48 -33.04 42.17 -55.99
CA SER A 48 -32.06 41.30 -56.65
C SER A 48 -30.79 41.13 -55.82
N ILE A 49 -30.26 42.22 -55.24
CA ILE A 49 -29.09 42.17 -54.35
C ILE A 49 -29.44 41.41 -53.06
N GLY A 50 -30.60 41.69 -52.46
CA GLY A 50 -31.05 41.00 -51.25
C GLY A 50 -31.21 39.49 -51.47
N ASN A 51 -31.82 39.08 -52.58
CA ASN A 51 -31.98 37.67 -52.93
C ASN A 51 -30.63 37.00 -53.22
N ALA A 52 -29.74 37.63 -53.99
CA ALA A 52 -28.41 37.08 -54.28
C ALA A 52 -27.59 36.94 -52.99
N VAL A 53 -27.59 37.95 -52.12
CA VAL A 53 -26.84 37.90 -50.86
C VAL A 53 -27.45 36.89 -49.88
N GLY A 54 -28.78 36.88 -49.72
CA GLY A 54 -29.45 36.01 -48.75
C GLY A 54 -29.53 34.54 -49.16
N ASN A 55 -29.70 34.25 -50.45
CA ASN A 55 -29.88 32.88 -50.93
C ASN A 55 -28.59 32.24 -51.46
N GLU A 56 -27.66 33.04 -52.01
CA GLU A 56 -26.45 32.50 -52.66
C GLU A 56 -25.17 32.78 -51.88
N LEU A 57 -25.02 33.95 -51.24
CA LEU A 57 -23.77 34.32 -50.56
C LEU A 57 -23.76 34.05 -49.06
N VAL A 58 -24.90 34.17 -48.40
CA VAL A 58 -25.08 34.01 -46.95
C VAL A 58 -26.23 33.04 -46.68
N SER A 59 -26.23 31.92 -47.39
CA SER A 59 -27.21 30.85 -47.20
C SER A 59 -26.99 30.15 -45.85
N GLN A 60 -27.99 29.41 -45.40
CA GLN A 60 -27.90 28.59 -44.19
C GLN A 60 -26.70 27.64 -44.22
N GLU A 61 -26.45 27.00 -45.37
CA GLU A 61 -25.33 26.08 -45.58
C GLU A 61 -23.99 26.81 -45.49
N THR A 62 -23.84 27.96 -46.17
CA THR A 62 -22.61 28.74 -46.13
C THR A 62 -22.30 29.24 -44.71
N VAL A 63 -23.30 29.65 -43.94
CA VAL A 63 -23.11 30.07 -42.55
C VAL A 63 -22.80 28.88 -41.65
N PHE A 64 -23.44 27.73 -41.86
CA PHE A 64 -23.18 26.51 -41.11
C PHE A 64 -21.74 26.04 -41.31
N ASP A 65 -21.29 25.92 -42.56
CA ASP A 65 -19.92 25.52 -42.90
C ASP A 65 -18.90 26.51 -42.32
N ALA A 66 -19.18 27.82 -42.46
CA ALA A 66 -18.32 28.86 -41.89
C ALA A 66 -18.20 28.76 -40.37
N LEU A 67 -19.24 28.34 -39.65
CA LEU A 67 -19.23 28.21 -38.19
C LEU A 67 -18.61 26.90 -37.71
N PHE A 68 -18.95 25.77 -38.32
CA PHE A 68 -18.62 24.44 -37.78
C PHE A 68 -17.47 23.75 -38.51
N GLU A 69 -17.34 23.89 -39.83
CA GLU A 69 -16.29 23.22 -40.61
C GLU A 69 -14.94 23.95 -40.52
N THR A 70 -14.94 25.26 -40.27
CA THR A 70 -13.70 26.04 -40.10
C THR A 70 -13.08 25.94 -38.69
N SER A 71 -13.61 25.09 -37.81
CA SER A 71 -13.28 25.01 -36.37
C SER A 71 -13.52 26.30 -35.57
N PHE A 72 -14.14 27.33 -36.17
CA PHE A 72 -14.39 28.62 -35.54
C PHE A 72 -15.26 28.50 -34.29
N PHE A 73 -16.42 27.85 -34.41
CA PHE A 73 -17.38 27.72 -33.31
C PHE A 73 -16.83 26.88 -32.15
N PRO A 74 -16.30 25.64 -32.36
CA PRO A 74 -15.73 24.85 -31.27
C PRO A 74 -14.64 25.60 -30.50
N ARG A 75 -13.73 26.29 -31.21
CA ARG A 75 -12.66 27.09 -30.58
C ARG A 75 -13.23 28.24 -29.75
N LYS A 76 -14.28 28.91 -30.24
CA LYS A 76 -14.91 30.01 -29.50
C LYS A 76 -15.63 29.53 -28.24
N VAL A 77 -16.24 28.35 -28.30
CA VAL A 77 -16.85 27.69 -27.14
C VAL A 77 -15.77 27.27 -26.15
N GLU A 78 -14.64 26.72 -26.62
CA GLU A 78 -13.50 26.37 -25.77
C GLU A 78 -12.95 27.58 -25.02
N ASP A 79 -12.70 28.70 -25.73
CA ASP A 79 -12.27 29.95 -25.11
C ASP A 79 -13.27 30.45 -24.06
N PHE A 80 -14.57 30.40 -24.37
CA PHE A 80 -15.63 30.84 -23.47
C PHE A 80 -15.72 29.97 -22.22
N VAL A 81 -15.75 28.65 -22.38
CA VAL A 81 -15.80 27.68 -21.28
C VAL A 81 -14.53 27.80 -20.44
N GLY A 82 -13.34 27.90 -21.06
CA GLY A 82 -12.08 28.07 -20.35
C GLY A 82 -12.04 29.36 -19.53
N ALA A 83 -12.45 30.49 -20.10
CA ALA A 83 -12.50 31.77 -19.41
C ALA A 83 -13.50 31.76 -18.25
N TYR A 84 -14.71 31.22 -18.46
CA TYR A 84 -15.74 31.14 -17.43
C TYR A 84 -15.33 30.19 -16.29
N THR A 85 -14.80 29.02 -16.63
CA THR A 85 -14.29 28.04 -15.65
C THR A 85 -13.16 28.64 -14.83
N ASN A 86 -12.16 29.29 -15.45
CA ASN A 86 -11.07 29.94 -14.71
C ASN A 86 -11.58 31.05 -13.79
N ALA A 87 -12.52 31.89 -14.26
CA ALA A 87 -13.13 32.93 -13.43
C ALA A 87 -13.91 32.34 -12.25
N MET A 88 -14.65 31.26 -12.49
CA MET A 88 -15.40 30.55 -11.45
C MET A 88 -14.48 29.90 -10.42
N LEU A 89 -13.37 29.29 -10.86
CA LEU A 89 -12.41 28.61 -9.99
C LEU A 89 -11.55 29.57 -9.16
N ALA A 90 -11.20 30.73 -9.72
CA ALA A 90 -10.41 31.76 -9.03
C ALA A 90 -11.23 32.58 -8.02
N ARG A 91 -12.56 32.57 -8.15
CA ARG A 91 -13.47 33.26 -7.23
C ARG A 91 -13.39 32.64 -5.83
N VAL A 92 -13.27 33.50 -4.83
CA VAL A 92 -13.35 33.11 -3.41
C VAL A 92 -14.82 33.07 -3.02
N TYR A 93 -15.32 31.89 -2.66
CA TYR A 93 -16.68 31.70 -2.17
C TYR A 93 -16.71 31.77 -0.65
N PRO A 94 -17.72 32.46 -0.07
CA PRO A 94 -17.92 32.49 1.38
C PRO A 94 -18.38 31.11 1.88
N SER A 95 -18.65 30.98 3.18
CA SER A 95 -19.20 29.74 3.73
C SER A 95 -20.58 29.44 3.13
N PHE A 96 -21.01 28.17 3.19
CA PHE A 96 -22.32 27.79 2.66
C PHE A 96 -23.44 28.60 3.31
N ILE A 97 -23.40 28.81 4.63
CA ILE A 97 -24.39 29.62 5.36
C ILE A 97 -24.45 31.06 4.84
N GLU A 98 -23.29 31.66 4.57
CA GLU A 98 -23.20 33.04 4.10
C GLU A 98 -23.67 33.20 2.66
N ALA A 99 -23.40 32.19 1.82
CA ALA A 99 -23.84 32.14 0.42
C ALA A 99 -25.36 32.03 0.26
N LEU A 100 -26.07 31.54 1.28
CA LEU A 100 -27.52 31.39 1.25
C LEU A 100 -28.26 32.74 1.35
N PRO A 101 -29.34 32.95 0.57
CA PRO A 101 -30.24 34.09 0.73
C PRO A 101 -30.79 34.16 2.16
N SER A 102 -30.84 35.36 2.74
CA SER A 102 -31.24 35.56 4.15
C SER A 102 -32.58 34.92 4.52
N GLN A 103 -33.54 34.94 3.60
CA GLN A 103 -34.88 34.36 3.77
C GLN A 103 -34.89 32.82 3.77
N ALA A 104 -33.89 32.19 3.15
CA ALA A 104 -33.79 30.74 3.01
C ALA A 104 -32.86 30.10 4.05
N ARG A 105 -32.05 30.89 4.77
CA ARG A 105 -31.07 30.38 5.75
C ARG A 105 -31.73 29.49 6.82
N ALA A 106 -32.75 29.99 7.51
CA ALA A 106 -33.40 29.22 8.58
C ALA A 106 -34.08 27.93 8.07
N PRO A 107 -34.95 27.97 7.04
CA PRO A 107 -35.55 26.74 6.50
C PRO A 107 -34.53 25.68 6.04
N ILE A 108 -33.41 26.11 5.43
CA ILE A 108 -32.37 25.19 4.95
C ILE A 108 -31.62 24.58 6.14
N LEU A 109 -31.25 25.37 7.15
CA LEU A 109 -30.59 24.86 8.35
C LEU A 109 -31.49 23.87 9.10
N ASP A 110 -32.78 24.17 9.24
CA ASP A 110 -33.75 23.26 9.85
C ASP A 110 -33.84 21.93 9.09
N THR A 111 -33.82 21.99 7.75
CA THR A 111 -33.83 20.80 6.89
C THR A 111 -32.54 19.98 7.06
N ILE A 112 -31.39 20.63 7.17
CA ILE A 112 -30.11 19.96 7.41
C ILE A 112 -30.11 19.27 8.78
N SER A 113 -30.60 19.93 9.82
CA SER A 113 -30.72 19.33 11.16
C SER A 113 -31.68 18.14 11.17
N ALA A 114 -32.81 18.21 10.45
CA ALA A 114 -33.72 17.08 10.29
C ALA A 114 -33.05 15.91 9.53
N LEU A 115 -32.26 16.22 8.50
CA LEU A 115 -31.47 15.21 7.77
C LEU A 115 -30.40 14.57 8.66
N GLN A 116 -29.70 15.36 9.48
CA GLN A 116 -28.71 14.87 10.43
C GLN A 116 -29.33 13.87 11.42
N TYR A 117 -30.53 14.18 11.94
CA TYR A 117 -31.25 13.28 12.84
C TYR A 117 -31.61 11.95 12.14
N ARG A 118 -32.17 12.02 10.92
CA ARG A 118 -32.49 10.81 10.13
C ARG A 118 -31.24 9.99 9.79
N LEU A 119 -30.14 10.67 9.47
CA LEU A 119 -28.86 10.03 9.20
C LEU A 119 -28.34 9.31 10.45
N ALA A 120 -28.48 9.92 11.62
CA ALA A 120 -28.08 9.33 12.88
C ALA A 120 -28.87 8.05 13.21
N GLU A 121 -30.18 8.06 12.99
CA GLU A 121 -31.02 6.86 13.11
C GLU A 121 -30.62 5.78 12.11
N TYR A 122 -30.40 6.16 10.85
CA TYR A 122 -29.97 5.24 9.80
C TYR A 122 -28.62 4.59 10.12
N ILE A 123 -27.63 5.35 10.57
CA ILE A 123 -26.32 4.82 10.96
C ILE A 123 -26.45 3.85 12.11
N THR A 124 -27.25 4.19 13.12
CA THR A 124 -27.48 3.32 14.27
C THR A 124 -28.11 1.99 13.83
N ALA A 125 -29.09 2.03 12.93
CA ALA A 125 -29.71 0.84 12.37
C ALA A 125 -28.73 0.04 11.49
N MET A 126 -27.94 0.73 10.67
CA MET A 126 -26.94 0.11 9.79
C MET A 126 -25.87 -0.62 10.61
N LEU A 127 -25.32 0.00 11.66
CA LEU A 127 -24.30 -0.62 12.52
C LEU A 127 -24.79 -1.90 13.21
N LYS A 128 -26.10 -2.02 13.45
CA LYS A 128 -26.75 -3.19 14.05
C LYS A 128 -27.33 -4.17 13.02
N SER A 129 -27.11 -3.93 11.72
CA SER A 129 -27.67 -4.75 10.65
C SER A 129 -26.89 -6.05 10.41
N GLU A 130 -27.60 -7.09 9.99
CA GLU A 130 -27.01 -8.37 9.52
C GLU A 130 -26.11 -8.20 8.29
N GLU A 131 -26.34 -7.14 7.50
CA GLU A 131 -25.50 -6.80 6.35
C GLU A 131 -24.12 -6.30 6.79
N THR A 132 -24.09 -5.41 7.79
CA THR A 132 -22.84 -4.94 8.39
C THR A 132 -22.13 -6.07 9.10
N ALA A 133 -22.88 -6.96 9.76
CA ALA A 133 -22.31 -8.16 10.39
C ALA A 133 -21.55 -9.04 9.39
N ARG A 134 -22.17 -9.33 8.25
CA ARG A 134 -21.56 -10.09 7.15
C ARG A 134 -20.36 -9.35 6.54
N ALA A 135 -20.48 -8.05 6.31
CA ALA A 135 -19.39 -7.25 5.75
C ALA A 135 -18.14 -7.25 6.65
N ILE A 136 -18.32 -7.19 7.97
CA ILE A 136 -17.22 -7.25 8.94
C ILE A 136 -16.60 -8.64 8.98
N ALA A 137 -17.39 -9.72 8.96
CA ALA A 137 -16.86 -11.07 8.92
C ALA A 137 -15.94 -11.27 7.69
N ILE A 138 -16.42 -10.87 6.50
CA ILE A 138 -15.63 -10.93 5.25
C ILE A 138 -14.40 -10.02 5.33
N PHE A 139 -14.53 -8.82 5.90
CA PHE A 139 -13.40 -7.91 6.08
C PHE A 139 -12.33 -8.49 7.00
N VAL A 140 -12.71 -9.02 8.16
CA VAL A 140 -11.80 -9.65 9.13
C VAL A 140 -11.13 -10.85 8.51
N GLU A 141 -11.88 -11.74 7.85
CA GLU A 141 -11.33 -12.90 7.17
C GLU A 141 -10.25 -12.48 6.16
N ARG A 142 -10.59 -11.57 5.24
CA ARG A 142 -9.63 -11.07 4.24
C ARG A 142 -8.41 -10.40 4.85
N GLN A 143 -8.58 -9.55 5.87
CA GLN A 143 -7.46 -8.84 6.50
C GLN A 143 -6.57 -9.77 7.32
N VAL A 144 -7.15 -10.75 8.00
CA VAL A 144 -6.38 -11.76 8.72
C VAL A 144 -5.62 -12.64 7.73
N ASP A 145 -6.25 -13.13 6.66
CA ASP A 145 -5.57 -13.95 5.66
C ASP A 145 -4.43 -13.19 4.97
N GLU A 146 -4.67 -11.94 4.55
CA GLU A 146 -3.64 -11.08 3.97
C GLU A 146 -2.48 -10.82 4.95
N PHE A 147 -2.76 -10.73 6.25
CA PHE A 147 -1.72 -10.60 7.27
C PHE A 147 -0.95 -11.90 7.51
N LEU A 148 -1.63 -13.05 7.48
CA LEU A 148 -1.04 -14.37 7.67
C LEU A 148 -0.14 -14.79 6.50
N ASP A 149 -0.43 -14.32 5.29
CA ASP A 149 0.38 -14.56 4.09
C ASP A 149 1.71 -13.78 4.09
N ARG A 150 1.87 -12.79 4.98
CA ARG A 150 3.13 -12.06 5.11
C ARG A 150 4.21 -12.95 5.72
N ARG A 151 5.44 -12.78 5.23
CA ARG A 151 6.60 -13.49 5.76
C ARG A 151 6.95 -12.94 7.14
N LEU A 152 7.35 -13.82 8.06
CA LEU A 152 7.79 -13.42 9.40
C LEU A 152 9.01 -12.50 9.37
N ASP A 153 9.85 -12.62 8.33
CA ASP A 153 10.99 -11.72 8.09
C ASP A 153 10.58 -10.25 7.90
N ASP A 154 9.42 -10.01 7.27
CA ASP A 154 8.92 -8.65 7.02
C ASP A 154 8.21 -8.06 8.25
N LEU A 155 7.75 -8.91 9.17
CA LEU A 155 7.02 -8.52 10.38
C LEU A 155 7.95 -8.36 11.60
N ILE A 156 8.91 -9.27 11.75
CA ILE A 156 9.90 -9.26 12.83
C ILE A 156 11.16 -8.60 12.31
N THR A 157 11.17 -7.26 12.39
CA THR A 157 12.38 -6.49 12.11
C THR A 157 13.48 -6.81 13.13
N ALA A 158 14.74 -6.63 12.72
CA ALA A 158 15.88 -6.83 13.62
C ALA A 158 15.78 -5.95 14.89
N ASP A 159 15.19 -4.76 14.77
CA ASP A 159 14.99 -3.84 15.90
C ASP A 159 13.96 -4.39 16.91
N LEU A 160 12.80 -4.86 16.42
CA LEU A 160 11.79 -5.49 17.28
C LEU A 160 12.33 -6.75 17.96
N LEU A 161 13.10 -7.57 17.24
CA LEU A 161 13.74 -8.76 17.81
C LEU A 161 14.67 -8.39 18.97
N ASN A 162 15.50 -7.37 18.80
CA ASN A 162 16.40 -6.90 19.86
C ASN A 162 15.61 -6.38 21.06
N GLN A 163 14.54 -5.60 20.85
CA GLN A 163 13.67 -5.14 21.93
C GLN A 163 13.02 -6.29 22.71
N ILE A 164 12.60 -7.36 22.02
CA ILE A 164 12.05 -8.56 22.68
C ILE A 164 13.13 -9.25 23.51
N LEU A 165 14.34 -9.42 22.97
CA LEU A 165 15.44 -10.06 23.69
C LEU A 165 15.85 -9.24 24.93
N ASP A 166 15.91 -7.92 24.82
CA ASP A 166 16.19 -7.03 25.95
C ASP A 166 15.08 -7.10 27.00
N ALA A 167 13.81 -7.07 26.59
CA ALA A 167 12.68 -7.22 27.50
C ALA A 167 12.67 -8.58 28.21
N LEU A 168 13.08 -9.64 27.51
CA LEU A 168 13.19 -10.99 28.06
C LEU A 168 14.33 -11.10 29.08
N LYS A 169 15.47 -10.47 28.80
CA LYS A 169 16.60 -10.36 29.73
C LYS A 169 16.22 -9.58 30.98
N ASP A 170 15.51 -8.46 30.82
CA ASP A 170 14.99 -7.66 31.93
C ASP A 170 13.98 -8.45 32.77
N LEU A 171 13.07 -9.18 32.11
CA LEU A 171 12.09 -10.04 32.78
C LEU A 171 12.77 -11.12 33.63
N LEU A 172 13.76 -11.82 33.06
CA LEU A 172 14.54 -12.83 33.78
C LEU A 172 15.27 -12.21 34.97
N THR A 173 15.91 -11.05 34.77
CA THR A 173 16.63 -10.35 35.84
C THR A 173 15.68 -9.92 36.97
N ARG A 174 14.47 -9.45 36.64
CA ARG A 174 13.44 -9.10 37.64
C ARG A 174 12.93 -10.32 38.39
N LEU A 175 12.62 -11.40 37.68
CA LEU A 175 12.14 -12.67 38.28
C LEU A 175 13.15 -13.25 39.27
N VAL A 176 14.42 -13.27 38.88
CA VAL A 176 15.49 -13.86 39.70
C VAL A 176 15.81 -13.01 40.95
N ASN A 177 15.60 -11.70 40.85
CA ASN A 177 15.79 -10.74 41.96
C ASN A 177 14.51 -10.49 42.77
N GLU A 178 13.38 -11.11 42.43
CA GLU A 178 12.12 -10.95 43.13
C GLU A 178 12.23 -11.48 44.58
N GLU A 179 11.66 -10.75 45.54
CA GLU A 179 11.56 -11.23 46.91
C GLU A 179 10.83 -12.59 46.94
N GLY A 180 11.46 -13.59 47.58
CA GLY A 180 10.93 -14.95 47.65
C GLY A 180 11.18 -15.84 46.43
N PHE A 181 11.90 -15.41 45.39
CA PHE A 181 12.36 -16.33 44.32
C PHE A 181 13.23 -17.45 44.89
N GLU A 182 14.15 -17.10 45.79
CA GLU A 182 15.03 -18.06 46.47
C GLU A 182 14.24 -19.11 47.25
N GLN A 183 13.23 -18.67 47.99
CA GLN A 183 12.36 -19.56 48.76
C GLN A 183 11.55 -20.49 47.83
N ARG A 184 11.02 -19.95 46.71
CA ARG A 184 10.30 -20.76 45.71
C ARG A 184 11.19 -21.84 45.09
N ILE A 185 12.44 -21.53 44.75
CA ILE A 185 13.40 -22.55 44.26
C ILE A 185 13.67 -23.59 45.34
N ARG A 186 13.89 -23.17 46.59
CA ARG A 186 14.12 -24.08 47.72
C ARG A 186 12.94 -25.02 47.94
N ASP A 187 11.72 -24.50 47.91
CA ASP A 187 10.49 -25.27 48.10
C ASP A 187 10.27 -26.23 46.92
N PHE A 188 10.52 -25.79 45.69
CA PHE A 188 10.46 -26.62 44.50
C PHE A 188 11.47 -27.78 44.54
N VAL A 189 12.74 -27.48 44.83
CA VAL A 189 13.81 -28.48 44.91
C VAL A 189 13.53 -29.47 46.04
N SER A 190 13.15 -28.97 47.22
CA SER A 190 12.79 -29.82 48.36
C SER A 190 11.61 -30.73 48.01
N GLY A 191 10.53 -30.18 47.46
CA GLY A 191 9.35 -30.95 47.06
C GLY A 191 9.67 -32.03 46.02
N ARG A 192 10.43 -31.69 44.97
CA ARG A 192 10.84 -32.66 43.94
C ARG A 192 11.74 -33.77 44.49
N LEU A 193 12.69 -33.44 45.36
CA LEU A 193 13.57 -34.42 45.98
C LEU A 193 12.83 -35.30 46.99
N ASP A 194 11.85 -34.75 47.71
CA ASP A 194 10.98 -35.52 48.60
C ASP A 194 10.03 -36.46 47.83
N ASP A 195 9.51 -36.03 46.68
CA ASP A 195 8.73 -36.87 45.77
C ASP A 195 9.58 -38.02 45.23
N LEU A 196 10.82 -37.75 44.81
CA LEU A 196 11.77 -38.78 44.37
C LEU A 196 12.13 -39.74 45.50
N ALA A 197 12.28 -39.25 46.73
CA ALA A 197 12.52 -40.07 47.91
C ALA A 197 11.35 -41.02 48.24
N ARG A 198 10.14 -40.71 47.76
CA ARG A 198 8.93 -41.52 47.92
C ARG A 198 8.59 -42.34 46.67
N SER A 199 9.28 -42.08 45.55
CA SER A 199 9.02 -42.73 44.28
C SER A 199 9.52 -44.16 44.25
N ASN A 200 8.71 -45.05 43.67
CA ASN A 200 9.10 -46.43 43.36
C ASN A 200 9.75 -46.56 41.97
N ALA A 201 9.87 -45.46 41.21
CA ALA A 201 10.56 -45.47 39.92
C ALA A 201 12.05 -45.80 40.13
N THR A 202 12.64 -46.43 39.12
CA THR A 202 14.07 -46.77 39.11
C THR A 202 14.88 -45.70 38.41
N LEU A 203 16.18 -45.59 38.71
CA LEU A 203 17.06 -44.66 37.98
C LEU A 203 17.14 -45.00 36.49
N ALA A 204 17.00 -46.28 36.13
CA ALA A 204 16.96 -46.75 34.75
C ALA A 204 15.76 -46.18 33.95
N GLU A 205 14.62 -45.95 34.59
CA GLU A 205 13.43 -45.35 33.96
C GLU A 205 13.51 -43.81 33.90
N THR A 206 14.37 -43.22 34.73
CA THR A 206 14.46 -41.77 34.89
C THR A 206 15.53 -41.15 33.98
N PHE A 207 16.59 -41.89 33.67
CA PHE A 207 17.65 -41.48 32.74
C PHE A 207 17.43 -42.03 31.33
N THR A 208 17.90 -41.29 30.33
CA THR A 208 17.89 -41.79 28.96
C THR A 208 18.99 -42.85 28.74
N PRO A 209 18.82 -43.80 27.80
CA PRO A 209 19.83 -44.80 27.49
C PRO A 209 21.21 -44.21 27.18
N GLU A 210 21.25 -43.05 26.52
CA GLU A 210 22.48 -42.34 26.16
C GLU A 210 23.22 -41.82 27.40
N THR A 211 22.48 -41.36 28.41
CA THR A 211 23.05 -40.89 29.68
C THR A 211 23.68 -42.04 30.44
N ILE A 212 23.02 -43.20 30.48
CA ILE A 212 23.54 -44.41 31.13
C ILE A 212 24.81 -44.90 30.42
N ALA A 213 24.80 -44.93 29.09
CA ALA A 213 25.97 -45.31 28.29
C ALA A 213 27.17 -44.38 28.56
N PHE A 214 26.94 -43.07 28.59
CA PHE A 214 27.97 -42.08 28.91
C PHE A 214 28.61 -42.29 30.29
N ILE A 215 27.80 -42.62 31.31
CA ILE A 215 28.31 -42.90 32.67
C ILE A 215 29.19 -44.15 32.68
N LYS A 216 28.75 -45.23 32.02
CA LYS A 216 29.51 -46.49 31.94
C LYS A 216 30.85 -46.29 31.24
N GLU A 217 30.84 -45.64 30.07
CA GLU A 217 32.06 -45.32 29.32
C GLU A 217 33.03 -44.47 30.16
N ARG A 218 32.50 -43.50 30.92
CA ARG A 218 33.33 -42.69 31.80
C ARG A 218 33.94 -43.51 32.93
N ILE A 219 33.22 -44.47 33.52
CA ILE A 219 33.73 -45.34 34.57
C ILE A 219 34.76 -46.32 34.02
N ASP A 220 34.49 -46.96 32.88
CA ASP A 220 35.40 -47.87 32.19
C ASP A 220 36.73 -47.16 31.89
N SER A 221 36.69 -45.88 31.45
CA SER A 221 37.90 -45.08 31.22
C SER A 221 38.77 -44.84 32.48
N GLN A 222 38.20 -45.00 33.68
CA GLN A 222 38.91 -44.86 34.95
C GLN A 222 39.39 -46.20 35.54
N VAL A 223 38.97 -47.34 34.99
CA VAL A 223 39.38 -48.66 35.51
C VAL A 223 40.90 -48.90 35.36
N PRO A 224 41.53 -48.68 34.19
CA PRO A 224 42.96 -48.91 34.04
C PRO A 224 43.86 -48.16 35.06
N PRO A 225 43.68 -46.83 35.31
CA PRO A 225 44.51 -46.13 36.30
C PRO A 225 44.25 -46.60 37.73
N ILE A 226 43.01 -47.00 38.07
CA ILE A 226 42.69 -47.57 39.39
C ILE A 226 43.40 -48.90 39.59
N VAL A 227 43.34 -49.79 38.58
CA VAL A 227 43.98 -51.10 38.61
C VAL A 227 45.50 -50.98 38.76
N GLN A 228 46.13 -50.04 38.06
CA GLN A 228 47.55 -49.73 38.24
C GLN A 228 47.87 -49.30 39.67
N HIS A 229 47.06 -48.42 40.25
CA HIS A 229 47.27 -47.96 41.62
C HIS A 229 47.09 -49.10 42.64
N LEU A 230 46.12 -50.00 42.43
CA LEU A 230 45.92 -51.19 43.25
C LEU A 230 47.12 -52.14 43.17
N ALA A 231 47.69 -52.34 41.98
CA ALA A 231 48.90 -53.14 41.81
C ALA A 231 50.10 -52.54 42.58
N ASP A 232 50.25 -51.21 42.56
CA ASP A 232 51.31 -50.52 43.29
C ASP A 232 51.12 -50.64 44.82
N ILE A 233 49.89 -50.51 45.31
CA ILE A 233 49.57 -50.71 46.74
C ILE A 233 49.86 -52.16 47.16
N ALA A 234 49.45 -53.13 46.35
CA ALA A 234 49.58 -54.56 46.66
C ALA A 234 51.05 -55.03 46.65
N THR A 235 51.89 -54.41 45.83
CA THR A 235 53.35 -54.69 45.76
C THR A 235 54.19 -53.83 46.70
N SER A 236 53.57 -52.89 47.42
CA SER A 236 54.27 -51.99 48.36
C SER A 236 54.98 -52.74 49.49
N GLN A 237 56.03 -52.14 50.04
CA GLN A 237 56.81 -52.75 51.12
C GLN A 237 55.99 -52.93 52.41
N ASN A 238 55.05 -52.01 52.69
CA ASN A 238 54.21 -52.08 53.88
C ASN A 238 53.21 -53.24 53.78
N THR A 239 52.51 -53.36 52.65
CA THR A 239 51.56 -54.45 52.39
C THR A 239 52.25 -55.80 52.45
N ARG A 240 53.44 -55.93 51.87
CA ARG A 240 54.26 -57.16 51.99
C ARG A 240 54.56 -57.55 53.44
N LYS A 241 54.97 -56.58 54.28
CA LYS A 241 55.22 -56.86 55.70
C LYS A 241 53.96 -57.31 56.44
N GLN A 242 52.83 -56.68 56.18
CA GLN A 242 51.54 -57.04 56.79
C GLN A 242 51.09 -58.44 56.36
N ILE A 243 51.12 -58.74 55.06
CA ILE A 243 50.78 -60.07 54.53
C ILE A 243 51.73 -61.12 55.09
N GLY A 244 53.04 -60.85 55.11
CA GLY A 244 54.03 -61.77 55.67
C GLY A 244 53.81 -62.06 57.16
N ALA A 245 53.48 -61.03 57.96
CA ALA A 245 53.16 -61.20 59.37
C ALA A 245 51.89 -62.03 59.59
N LEU A 246 50.83 -61.79 58.81
CA LEU A 246 49.57 -62.55 58.87
C LEU A 246 49.78 -64.03 58.50
N ILE A 247 50.48 -64.30 57.39
CA ILE A 247 50.76 -65.68 56.97
C ILE A 247 51.63 -66.39 58.00
N LYS A 248 52.64 -65.71 58.59
CA LYS A 248 53.46 -66.31 59.65
C LYS A 248 52.67 -66.65 60.91
N LEU A 249 51.72 -65.79 61.30
CA LEU A 249 50.83 -66.04 62.43
C LEU A 249 49.96 -67.28 62.18
N GLU A 250 49.34 -67.39 61.00
CA GLU A 250 48.52 -68.54 60.61
C GLU A 250 49.35 -69.83 60.54
N VAL A 251 50.57 -69.73 59.97
CA VAL A 251 51.52 -70.84 59.92
C VAL A 251 51.92 -71.29 61.33
N ASP A 252 52.09 -70.36 62.27
CA ASP A 252 52.42 -70.68 63.65
C ASP A 252 51.29 -71.42 64.35
N GLU A 253 50.06 -70.97 64.17
CA GLU A 253 48.86 -71.62 64.72
C GLU A 253 48.68 -73.03 64.13
N TYR A 254 48.83 -73.17 62.81
CA TYR A 254 48.79 -74.47 62.15
C TYR A 254 49.93 -75.38 62.62
N TYR A 255 51.13 -74.84 62.77
CA TYR A 255 52.29 -75.59 63.24
C TYR A 255 52.05 -76.15 64.64
N GLU A 256 51.43 -75.39 65.54
CA GLU A 256 51.11 -75.86 66.88
C GLU A 256 50.14 -77.06 66.88
N GLN A 257 49.19 -77.08 65.95
CA GLN A 257 48.21 -78.16 65.78
C GLN A 257 48.79 -79.44 65.13
N LEU A 258 50.03 -79.41 64.62
CA LEU A 258 50.66 -80.59 64.01
C LEU A 258 51.02 -81.68 65.05
N SER A 259 50.81 -82.94 64.67
CA SER A 259 51.23 -84.08 65.49
C SER A 259 52.75 -84.16 65.65
N LEU A 260 53.22 -84.70 66.78
CA LEU A 260 54.65 -84.80 67.11
C LEU A 260 55.50 -85.41 65.99
N ILE A 261 55.00 -86.44 65.30
CA ILE A 261 55.71 -87.09 64.19
C ILE A 261 55.92 -86.12 63.01
N LYS A 262 54.95 -85.25 62.70
CA LYS A 262 55.05 -84.27 61.60
C LYS A 262 55.99 -83.10 61.93
N LYS A 263 56.03 -82.68 63.20
CA LYS A 263 56.95 -81.64 63.71
C LYS A 263 58.43 -82.04 63.62
N ILE A 264 58.74 -83.34 63.57
CA ILE A 264 60.12 -83.85 63.38
C ILE A 264 60.62 -83.61 61.96
N PHE A 265 59.75 -83.68 60.95
CA PHE A 265 60.12 -83.55 59.54
C PHE A 265 59.96 -82.14 58.98
N ILE A 266 59.23 -81.26 59.66
CA ILE A 266 58.94 -79.90 59.22
C ILE A 266 59.32 -78.92 60.34
N SER A 267 60.23 -77.98 60.07
CA SER A 267 60.64 -76.97 61.05
C SER A 267 59.92 -75.64 60.86
N ARG A 268 59.46 -75.05 61.97
CA ARG A 268 58.78 -73.74 62.00
C ARG A 268 59.61 -72.65 61.31
N GLU A 269 60.90 -72.59 61.63
CA GLU A 269 61.84 -71.62 61.05
C GLU A 269 61.97 -71.76 59.52
N ARG A 270 61.95 -73.00 59.01
CA ARG A 270 62.01 -73.24 57.57
C ARG A 270 60.75 -72.74 56.87
N ILE A 271 59.57 -72.95 57.46
CA ILE A 271 58.31 -72.43 56.88
C ILE A 271 58.32 -70.91 56.93
N HIS A 272 58.77 -70.28 58.02
CA HIS A 272 58.86 -68.81 58.11
C HIS A 272 59.77 -68.21 57.04
N ARG A 273 60.91 -68.85 56.79
CA ARG A 273 61.83 -68.44 55.72
C ARG A 273 61.23 -68.64 54.32
N GLU A 274 60.51 -69.73 54.10
CA GLU A 274 59.79 -69.99 52.86
C GLU A 274 58.66 -68.97 52.64
N VAL A 275 57.96 -68.55 53.70
CA VAL A 275 56.97 -67.46 53.67
C VAL A 275 57.60 -66.12 53.34
N ASP A 276 58.73 -65.76 53.97
CA ASP A 276 59.45 -64.53 53.67
C ASP A 276 59.94 -64.50 52.21
N GLU A 277 60.42 -65.62 51.70
CA GLU A 277 60.82 -65.74 50.31
C GLU A 277 59.63 -65.60 49.36
N LEU A 278 58.52 -66.26 49.67
CA LEU A 278 57.30 -66.19 48.88
C LEU A 278 56.72 -64.77 48.83
N VAL A 279 56.61 -64.10 49.98
CA VAL A 279 56.01 -62.76 50.09
C VAL A 279 56.92 -61.67 49.51
N ASN A 280 58.24 -61.79 49.62
CA ASN A 280 59.16 -60.76 49.14
C ASN A 280 59.56 -60.91 47.67
N LYS A 281 59.58 -62.14 47.12
CA LYS A 281 60.06 -62.39 45.74
C LYS A 281 58.98 -62.85 44.78
N THR A 282 58.10 -63.76 45.19
CA THR A 282 57.21 -64.48 44.28
C THR A 282 55.82 -63.84 44.20
N LEU A 283 55.24 -63.52 45.35
CA LEU A 283 53.92 -62.94 45.49
C LEU A 283 53.78 -61.60 44.76
N PRO A 284 54.71 -60.62 44.89
CA PRO A 284 54.55 -59.32 44.26
C PRO A 284 54.54 -59.41 42.74
N LYS A 285 55.42 -60.22 42.16
CA LYS A 285 55.48 -60.44 40.71
C LYS A 285 54.20 -61.06 40.17
N ARG A 286 53.66 -62.07 40.86
CA ARG A 286 52.40 -62.73 40.46
C ARG A 286 51.18 -61.82 40.61
N ILE A 287 51.14 -61.03 41.69
CA ILE A 287 50.08 -60.04 41.91
C ILE A 287 50.15 -58.96 40.84
N GLU A 288 51.34 -58.47 40.52
CA GLU A 288 51.54 -57.46 39.48
C GLU A 288 51.17 -57.97 38.09
N GLU A 289 51.62 -59.19 37.71
CA GLU A 289 51.27 -59.83 36.43
C GLU A 289 49.76 -60.06 36.29
N TYR A 290 49.07 -60.43 37.37
CA TYR A 290 47.63 -60.65 37.36
C TYR A 290 46.85 -59.33 37.33
N LEU A 291 47.17 -58.38 38.22
CA LEU A 291 46.47 -57.11 38.31
C LEU A 291 46.73 -56.21 37.10
N ARG A 292 47.95 -56.18 36.55
CA ARG A 292 48.26 -55.43 35.32
C ARG A 292 47.91 -56.19 34.04
N GLY A 293 47.28 -57.36 34.15
CA GLY A 293 46.83 -58.15 33.03
C GLY A 293 45.50 -57.64 32.47
N PRO A 294 45.27 -57.69 31.15
CA PRO A 294 44.02 -57.24 30.52
C PRO A 294 42.79 -58.04 30.98
N ALA A 295 43.00 -59.27 31.48
CA ALA A 295 41.92 -60.11 32.00
C ALA A 295 41.31 -59.53 33.29
N PHE A 296 42.13 -58.98 34.19
CA PHE A 296 41.64 -58.38 35.44
C PHE A 296 40.94 -57.05 35.18
N GLU A 297 41.45 -56.23 34.25
CA GLU A 297 40.80 -54.99 33.82
C GLU A 297 39.40 -55.27 33.26
N GLN A 298 39.26 -56.25 32.36
CA GLN A 298 37.96 -56.66 31.80
C GLN A 298 37.00 -57.19 32.87
N GLU A 299 37.50 -57.96 33.84
CA GLU A 299 36.69 -58.47 34.94
C GLU A 299 36.22 -57.34 35.88
N ALA A 300 37.08 -56.35 36.12
CA ALA A 300 36.77 -55.15 36.89
C ALA A 300 35.75 -54.25 36.18
N GLU A 301 35.89 -54.02 34.88
CA GLU A 301 34.91 -53.29 34.06
C GLU A 301 33.55 -54.01 34.07
N ALA A 302 33.52 -55.32 33.85
CA ALA A 302 32.29 -56.10 33.88
C ALA A 302 31.62 -56.07 35.26
N PHE A 303 32.40 -56.17 36.34
CA PHE A 303 31.90 -56.05 37.70
C PHE A 303 31.31 -54.66 37.99
N LEU A 304 31.99 -53.59 37.58
CA LEU A 304 31.52 -52.22 37.77
C LEU A 304 30.26 -51.95 36.96
N ASN A 305 30.22 -52.38 35.69
CA ASN A 305 29.04 -52.25 34.84
C ASN A 305 27.83 -53.00 35.41
N ALA A 306 28.01 -54.25 35.89
CA ALA A 306 26.96 -54.99 36.57
C ALA A 306 26.53 -54.31 37.89
N THR A 307 27.46 -53.66 38.60
CA THR A 307 27.15 -52.89 39.81
C THR A 307 26.32 -51.65 39.47
N ILE A 308 26.68 -50.92 38.41
CA ILE A 308 25.91 -49.78 37.89
C ILE A 308 24.51 -50.22 37.53
N ASP A 309 24.35 -51.32 36.77
CA ASP A 309 23.03 -51.83 36.39
C ASP A 309 22.18 -52.21 37.61
N ASN A 310 22.79 -52.84 38.61
CA ASN A 310 22.11 -53.18 39.85
C ASN A 310 21.72 -51.95 40.68
N VAL A 311 22.50 -50.87 40.66
CA VAL A 311 22.13 -49.61 41.29
C VAL A 311 21.01 -48.92 40.51
N LEU A 312 21.09 -48.93 39.17
CA LEU A 312 20.10 -48.31 38.29
C LEU A 312 18.73 -48.98 38.39
N ALA A 313 18.70 -50.29 38.60
CA ALA A 313 17.48 -51.09 38.76
C ALA A 313 16.83 -50.97 40.15
N ARG A 314 17.50 -50.34 41.13
CA ARG A 314 16.92 -50.15 42.47
C ARG A 314 15.91 -49.00 42.46
N PRO A 315 14.78 -49.14 43.17
CA PRO A 315 13.84 -48.05 43.38
C PRO A 315 14.48 -46.86 44.09
N LEU A 316 14.11 -45.66 43.67
CA LEU A 316 14.65 -44.40 44.18
C LEU A 316 14.43 -44.23 45.69
N ASN A 317 13.26 -44.61 46.22
CA ASN A 317 12.98 -44.57 47.66
C ASN A 317 13.95 -45.41 48.51
N VAL A 318 14.44 -46.53 47.97
CA VAL A 318 15.43 -47.38 48.66
C VAL A 318 16.81 -46.73 48.64
N LEU A 319 17.21 -46.15 47.50
CA LEU A 319 18.50 -45.47 47.35
C LEU A 319 18.58 -44.19 48.20
N VAL A 320 17.53 -43.39 48.18
CA VAL A 320 17.46 -42.13 48.94
C VAL A 320 17.23 -42.41 50.43
N GLY A 321 16.46 -43.46 50.78
CA GLY A 321 16.23 -43.86 52.17
C GLY A 321 17.47 -44.37 52.92
N GLN A 322 18.55 -44.71 52.20
CA GLN A 322 19.86 -45.06 52.80
C GLN A 322 20.68 -43.83 53.21
N ILE A 323 20.27 -42.63 52.80
CA ILE A 323 20.96 -41.38 53.12
C ILE A 323 20.45 -40.89 54.49
N GLU A 324 21.37 -40.60 55.42
CA GLU A 324 21.03 -39.97 56.69
C GLU A 324 20.26 -38.67 56.47
N SER A 325 19.21 -38.41 57.26
CA SER A 325 18.32 -37.26 57.07
C SER A 325 19.07 -35.92 57.03
N GLN A 326 20.13 -35.75 57.84
CA GLN A 326 20.96 -34.54 57.82
C GLN A 326 21.74 -34.38 56.51
N ARG A 327 22.27 -35.47 55.95
CA ARG A 327 22.97 -35.43 54.66
C ARG A 327 22.01 -35.16 53.52
N PHE A 328 20.79 -35.73 53.56
CA PHE A 328 19.78 -35.48 52.55
C PHE A 328 19.36 -34.01 52.50
N GLU A 329 19.14 -33.37 53.65
CA GLU A 329 18.89 -31.93 53.73
C GLU A 329 20.07 -31.10 53.21
N SER A 330 21.31 -31.52 53.47
CA SER A 330 22.49 -30.86 52.90
C SER A 330 22.55 -30.95 51.37
N ILE A 331 22.12 -32.07 50.78
CA ILE A 331 22.04 -32.26 49.32
C ILE A 331 20.98 -31.34 48.73
N LYS A 332 19.79 -31.25 49.37
CA LYS A 332 18.73 -30.31 48.95
C LYS A 332 19.25 -28.88 48.91
N LEU A 333 19.97 -28.45 49.95
CA LEU A 333 20.58 -27.12 50.03
C LEU A 333 21.64 -26.90 48.95
N GLN A 334 22.52 -27.86 48.71
CA GLN A 334 23.55 -27.75 47.67
C GLN A 334 22.93 -27.64 46.27
N ILE A 335 21.93 -28.47 45.96
CA ILE A 335 21.21 -28.42 44.68
C ILE A 335 20.48 -27.09 44.54
N THR A 336 19.81 -26.62 45.59
CA THR A 336 19.13 -25.32 45.64
C THR A 336 20.11 -24.19 45.33
N ASN A 337 21.24 -24.14 46.02
CA ASN A 337 22.26 -23.10 45.81
C ASN A 337 22.84 -23.15 44.40
N ARG A 338 23.08 -24.35 43.86
CA ARG A 338 23.60 -24.49 42.49
C ARG A 338 22.60 -24.02 41.43
N ILE A 339 21.31 -24.33 41.61
CA ILE A 339 20.25 -23.85 40.74
C ILE A 339 20.10 -22.33 40.86
N LEU A 340 20.27 -21.75 42.05
CA LEU A 340 20.24 -20.31 42.25
C LEU A 340 21.43 -19.60 41.60
N GLU A 341 22.63 -20.15 41.71
CA GLU A 341 23.83 -19.66 41.01
C GLU A 341 23.61 -19.68 39.50
N LEU A 342 23.10 -20.78 38.95
CA LEU A 342 22.76 -20.90 37.53
C LEU A 342 21.64 -19.93 37.11
N ALA A 343 20.59 -19.80 37.91
CA ALA A 343 19.47 -18.88 37.64
C ALA A 343 19.92 -17.41 37.62
N LYS A 344 20.88 -17.06 38.50
CA LYS A 344 21.49 -15.73 38.59
C LYS A 344 22.63 -15.51 37.60
N SER A 345 23.04 -16.53 36.86
CA SER A 345 24.15 -16.43 35.93
C SER A 345 23.76 -15.64 34.67
N GLU A 346 24.67 -14.80 34.20
CA GLU A 346 24.52 -14.15 32.89
C GLU A 346 24.51 -15.19 31.75
N GLU A 347 25.16 -16.34 31.95
CA GLU A 347 25.18 -17.46 31.01
C GLU A 347 23.79 -18.05 30.74
N LEU A 348 22.94 -18.18 31.75
CA LEU A 348 21.56 -18.64 31.55
C LEU A 348 20.77 -17.62 30.74
N ALA A 349 20.87 -16.33 31.07
CA ALA A 349 20.18 -15.27 30.33
C ALA A 349 20.63 -15.22 28.86
N ALA A 350 21.94 -15.37 28.60
CA ALA A 350 22.49 -15.48 27.26
C ALA A 350 22.01 -16.74 26.53
N SER A 351 21.96 -17.89 27.22
CA SER A 351 21.50 -19.16 26.66
C SER A 351 20.03 -19.11 26.26
N VAL A 352 19.17 -18.52 27.10
CA VAL A 352 17.75 -18.30 26.80
C VAL A 352 17.60 -17.36 25.60
N SER A 353 18.36 -16.25 25.58
CA SER A 353 18.34 -15.30 24.46
C SER A 353 18.76 -15.96 23.13
N ASN A 354 19.82 -16.79 23.16
CA ASN A 354 20.28 -17.54 22.00
C ASN A 354 19.25 -18.58 21.55
N TYR A 355 18.61 -19.30 22.47
CA TYR A 355 17.54 -20.24 22.15
C TYR A 355 16.36 -19.55 21.47
N VAL A 356 15.91 -18.41 22.01
CA VAL A 356 14.84 -17.59 21.42
C VAL A 356 15.24 -17.09 20.03
N THR A 357 16.47 -16.61 19.87
CA THR A 357 17.00 -16.15 18.57
C THR A 357 16.98 -17.28 17.54
N GLN A 358 17.50 -18.46 17.88
CA GLN A 358 17.51 -19.62 16.98
C GLN A 358 16.09 -20.12 16.66
N ALA A 359 15.18 -20.09 17.65
CA ALA A 359 13.78 -20.45 17.42
C ALA A 359 13.12 -19.48 16.42
N ILE A 360 13.36 -18.18 16.56
CA ILE A 360 12.84 -17.16 15.64
C ILE A 360 13.48 -17.28 14.26
N GLU A 361 14.79 -17.52 14.16
CA GLU A 361 15.48 -17.71 12.88
C GLU A 361 14.98 -18.94 12.11
N ARG A 362 14.58 -20.02 12.80
CA ARG A 362 13.95 -21.20 12.17
C ARG A 362 12.55 -20.89 11.62
N LEU A 363 11.83 -19.96 12.24
CA LEU A 363 10.47 -19.58 11.85
C LEU A 363 10.45 -18.43 10.82
N ARG A 364 11.48 -17.58 10.79
CA ARG A 364 11.63 -16.42 9.90
C ARG A 364 11.36 -16.71 8.41
N PRO A 365 11.77 -17.85 7.81
CA PRO A 365 11.54 -18.12 6.40
C PRO A 365 10.06 -18.38 6.05
N GLN A 366 9.26 -18.73 7.05
CA GLN A 366 7.86 -19.13 6.90
C GLN A 366 6.93 -17.90 6.91
N THR A 367 5.71 -18.09 6.44
CA THR A 367 4.64 -17.09 6.62
C THR A 367 4.15 -17.15 8.06
N LEU A 368 3.57 -16.04 8.55
CA LEU A 368 2.97 -16.00 9.88
C LEU A 368 1.89 -17.08 10.04
N GLY A 369 1.10 -17.33 8.98
CA GLY A 369 0.11 -18.40 8.94
C GLY A 369 0.71 -19.78 9.19
N SER A 370 1.80 -20.14 8.50
CA SER A 370 2.46 -21.44 8.68
C SER A 370 3.07 -21.61 10.08
N ALA A 371 3.68 -20.55 10.63
CA ALA A 371 4.24 -20.61 11.98
C ALA A 371 3.15 -20.73 13.06
N LEU A 372 2.03 -20.01 12.91
CA LEU A 372 0.91 -20.12 13.85
C LEU A 372 0.26 -21.51 13.80
N GLN A 373 0.12 -22.11 12.62
CA GLN A 373 -0.39 -23.48 12.47
C GLN A 373 0.51 -24.55 13.12
N GLN A 374 1.83 -24.33 13.16
CA GLN A 374 2.75 -25.23 13.85
C GLN A 374 2.63 -25.18 15.38
N VAL A 375 2.22 -24.04 15.93
CA VAL A 375 1.96 -23.90 17.36
C VAL A 375 0.60 -24.47 17.71
N ASP A 376 -0.43 -24.11 16.94
CA ASP A 376 -1.79 -24.62 17.11
C ASP A 376 -2.64 -24.39 15.85
N SER A 377 -3.23 -25.47 15.33
CA SER A 377 -3.96 -25.46 14.05
C SER A 377 -5.26 -24.64 14.08
N ASP A 378 -5.84 -24.42 15.28
CA ASP A 378 -7.12 -23.74 15.46
C ASP A 378 -6.98 -22.26 15.89
N SER A 379 -5.75 -21.80 16.15
CA SER A 379 -5.49 -20.43 16.63
C SER A 379 -5.91 -19.35 15.63
N ILE A 380 -5.79 -19.62 14.32
CA ILE A 380 -6.18 -18.68 13.26
C ILE A 380 -7.70 -18.47 13.24
N GLU A 381 -8.47 -19.56 13.26
CA GLU A 381 -9.94 -19.49 13.23
C GLU A 381 -10.49 -18.87 14.51
N ARG A 382 -9.91 -19.21 15.67
CA ARG A 382 -10.25 -18.54 16.93
C ARG A 382 -9.95 -17.04 16.90
N ALA A 383 -8.83 -16.62 16.29
CA ALA A 383 -8.51 -15.21 16.13
C ALA A 383 -9.52 -14.50 15.22
N LYS A 384 -9.85 -15.07 14.05
CA LYS A 384 -10.87 -14.53 13.13
C LYS A 384 -12.23 -14.37 13.82
N HIS A 385 -12.68 -15.41 14.52
CA HIS A 385 -13.95 -15.39 15.25
C HIS A 385 -13.94 -14.37 16.39
N PHE A 386 -12.85 -14.32 17.18
CA PHE A 386 -12.70 -13.33 18.27
C PHE A 386 -12.71 -11.89 17.74
N LEU A 387 -11.96 -11.60 16.68
CA LEU A 387 -11.90 -10.28 16.06
C LEU A 387 -13.25 -9.86 15.49
N THR A 388 -13.93 -10.77 14.78
CA THR A 388 -15.27 -10.53 14.24
C THR A 388 -16.25 -10.21 15.37
N LYS A 389 -16.34 -11.06 16.38
CA LYS A 389 -17.22 -10.86 17.53
C LYS A 389 -16.91 -9.56 18.29
N SER A 390 -15.63 -9.25 18.46
CA SER A 390 -15.18 -8.03 19.15
C SER A 390 -15.55 -6.77 18.36
N LEU A 391 -15.30 -6.74 17.05
CA LEU A 391 -15.66 -5.60 16.20
C LEU A 391 -17.18 -5.41 16.12
N LEU A 392 -17.94 -6.49 15.99
CA LEU A 392 -19.41 -6.42 16.03
C LEU A 392 -19.90 -5.93 17.38
N GLY A 393 -19.34 -6.45 18.46
CA GLY A 393 -19.63 -6.00 19.82
C GLY A 393 -19.34 -4.51 20.00
N LEU A 394 -18.25 -4.00 19.44
CA LEU A 394 -17.91 -2.58 19.50
C LEU A 394 -18.85 -1.72 18.66
N LEU A 395 -19.16 -2.11 17.41
CA LEU A 395 -20.01 -1.33 16.51
C LEU A 395 -21.48 -1.33 16.91
N ALA A 396 -21.95 -2.41 17.54
CA ALA A 396 -23.32 -2.51 18.05
C ALA A 396 -23.58 -1.65 19.31
N ARG A 397 -22.54 -1.12 19.96
CA ARG A 397 -22.70 -0.25 21.14
C ARG A 397 -23.32 1.09 20.75
N ASP A 398 -24.29 1.54 21.56
CA ASP A 398 -24.92 2.85 21.37
C ASP A 398 -23.91 4.00 21.47
N ASP A 399 -22.86 3.85 22.30
CA ASP A 399 -21.78 4.84 22.41
C ASP A 399 -21.01 5.01 21.10
N THR A 400 -20.81 3.93 20.35
CA THR A 400 -20.11 3.95 19.06
C THR A 400 -20.94 4.68 18.00
N ALA A 401 -22.24 4.37 17.94
CA ALA A 401 -23.17 5.09 17.07
C ALA A 401 -23.22 6.59 17.42
N ARG A 402 -23.30 6.94 18.72
CA ARG A 402 -23.24 8.34 19.18
C ARG A 402 -21.94 9.03 18.77
N THR A 403 -20.80 8.34 18.89
CA THR A 403 -19.49 8.89 18.51
C THR A 403 -19.42 9.15 17.00
N ILE A 404 -19.84 8.19 16.17
CA ILE A 404 -19.90 8.36 14.71
C ILE A 404 -20.84 9.52 14.34
N ASN A 405 -22.01 9.60 14.98
CA ASN A 405 -22.97 10.67 14.76
C ASN A 405 -22.42 12.04 15.18
N ALA A 406 -21.69 12.13 16.29
CA ALA A 406 -21.04 13.37 16.73
C ALA A 406 -19.95 13.81 15.74
N ILE A 407 -19.14 12.87 15.24
CA ILE A 407 -18.13 13.15 14.19
C ILE A 407 -18.81 13.68 12.93
N LEU A 408 -19.85 13.00 12.44
CA LEU A 408 -20.57 13.44 11.25
C LEU A 408 -21.26 14.79 11.42
N SER A 409 -21.89 15.03 12.58
CA SER A 409 -22.51 16.32 12.90
C SER A 409 -21.47 17.43 12.87
N SER A 410 -20.31 17.21 13.51
CA SER A 410 -19.19 18.16 13.48
C SER A 410 -18.63 18.39 12.07
N GLN A 411 -18.53 17.35 11.23
CA GLN A 411 -18.10 17.51 9.84
C GLN A 411 -19.11 18.32 9.03
N ILE A 412 -20.41 18.06 9.20
CA ILE A 412 -21.46 18.82 8.52
C ILE A 412 -21.42 20.29 8.97
N GLU A 413 -21.36 20.56 10.27
CA GLU A 413 -21.23 21.93 10.80
C GLU A 413 -19.98 22.63 10.26
N ARG A 414 -18.85 21.92 10.21
CA ARG A 414 -17.62 22.45 9.62
C ARG A 414 -17.82 22.81 8.15
N LEU A 415 -18.48 21.97 7.37
CA LEU A 415 -18.77 22.25 5.96
C LEU A 415 -19.73 23.45 5.78
N LEU A 416 -20.62 23.69 6.75
CA LEU A 416 -21.56 24.81 6.69
C LEU A 416 -20.90 26.15 7.00
N VAL A 417 -19.96 26.16 7.96
CA VAL A 417 -19.33 27.38 8.49
C VAL A 417 -17.98 27.69 7.84
N ALA A 418 -17.24 26.67 7.37
CA ALA A 418 -15.97 26.90 6.71
C ALA A 418 -16.16 27.62 5.37
N PRO A 419 -15.31 28.62 5.04
CA PRO A 419 -15.34 29.25 3.73
C PRO A 419 -15.02 28.21 2.66
N ILE A 420 -15.84 28.15 1.61
CA ILE A 420 -15.62 27.26 0.47
C ILE A 420 -14.29 27.59 -0.22
N GLY A 421 -13.84 28.85 -0.12
CA GLY A 421 -12.54 29.26 -0.64
C GLY A 421 -12.53 29.30 -2.16
N ARG A 422 -11.38 28.97 -2.77
CA ARG A 422 -11.25 28.88 -4.22
C ARG A 422 -11.55 27.46 -4.65
N LEU A 423 -12.51 27.29 -5.55
CA LEU A 423 -12.84 25.95 -6.08
C LEU A 423 -11.64 25.30 -6.80
N GLY A 424 -10.72 26.12 -7.34
CA GLY A 424 -9.47 25.64 -7.93
C GLY A 424 -8.52 24.91 -6.98
N ASP A 425 -8.63 25.13 -5.66
CA ASP A 425 -7.77 24.49 -4.66
C ASP A 425 -8.26 23.09 -4.25
N HIS A 426 -9.54 22.79 -4.54
CA HIS A 426 -10.21 21.54 -4.14
C HIS A 426 -10.45 20.56 -5.30
N ILE A 427 -10.22 20.99 -6.54
CA ILE A 427 -10.47 20.18 -7.74
C ILE A 427 -9.18 20.04 -8.53
N SER A 428 -8.84 18.80 -8.94
CA SER A 428 -7.65 18.56 -9.74
C SER A 428 -7.74 19.22 -11.13
N GLN A 429 -6.61 19.76 -11.60
CA GLN A 429 -6.50 20.39 -12.93
C GLN A 429 -6.90 19.45 -14.06
N ASP A 430 -6.64 18.15 -13.92
CA ASP A 430 -7.03 17.14 -14.91
C ASP A 430 -8.56 16.98 -14.98
N SER A 431 -9.24 16.93 -13.83
CA SER A 431 -10.70 16.82 -13.79
C SER A 431 -11.37 18.07 -14.37
N ILE A 432 -10.79 19.26 -14.13
CA ILE A 432 -11.25 20.53 -14.72
C ILE A 432 -11.12 20.50 -16.25
N LYS A 433 -9.98 20.05 -16.78
CA LYS A 433 -9.76 19.94 -18.23
C LYS A 433 -10.73 18.96 -18.87
N ARG A 434 -10.91 17.77 -18.28
CA ARG A 434 -11.86 16.77 -18.79
C ARG A 434 -13.31 17.26 -18.76
N ALA A 435 -13.73 17.88 -17.67
CA ALA A 435 -15.08 18.44 -17.55
C ALA A 435 -15.30 19.61 -18.54
N SER A 436 -14.31 20.48 -18.71
CA SER A 436 -14.38 21.60 -19.67
C SER A 436 -14.47 21.08 -21.11
N ALA A 437 -13.65 20.10 -21.48
CA ALA A 437 -13.69 19.49 -22.81
C ALA A 437 -15.05 18.82 -23.09
N ALA A 438 -15.58 18.05 -22.13
CA ALA A 438 -16.89 17.43 -22.25
C ALA A 438 -18.02 18.47 -22.38
N LEU A 439 -17.92 19.60 -21.68
CA LEU A 439 -18.88 20.70 -21.80
C LEU A 439 -18.78 21.40 -23.17
N VAL A 440 -17.57 21.62 -23.68
CA VAL A 440 -17.33 22.19 -25.02
C VAL A 440 -17.93 21.31 -26.10
N GLU A 441 -17.67 20.00 -26.04
CA GLU A 441 -18.26 19.01 -26.95
C GLU A 441 -19.79 19.07 -26.90
N ARG A 442 -20.36 19.00 -25.68
CA ARG A 442 -21.82 19.01 -25.51
C ARG A 442 -22.48 20.29 -26.01
N ILE A 443 -21.87 21.46 -25.80
CA ILE A 443 -22.36 22.74 -26.32
C ILE A 443 -22.23 22.78 -27.84
N THR A 444 -21.11 22.28 -28.39
CA THR A 444 -20.85 22.23 -29.83
C THR A 444 -21.87 21.34 -30.55
N ASP A 445 -22.16 20.17 -30.01
CA ASP A 445 -23.16 19.25 -30.56
C ASP A 445 -24.57 19.83 -30.50
N ALA A 446 -24.95 20.41 -29.35
CA ALA A 446 -26.25 21.05 -29.20
C ALA A 446 -26.42 22.24 -30.16
N ALA A 447 -25.35 23.00 -30.40
CA ALA A 447 -25.35 24.08 -31.37
C ALA A 447 -25.42 23.56 -32.81
N ARG A 448 -24.69 22.49 -33.15
CA ARG A 448 -24.72 21.86 -34.47
C ARG A 448 -26.14 21.37 -34.83
N GLU A 449 -26.88 20.86 -33.84
CA GLU A 449 -28.26 20.40 -34.03
C GLU A 449 -29.27 21.54 -34.16
N ARG A 450 -29.14 22.61 -33.36
CA ARG A 450 -30.19 23.64 -33.22
C ARG A 450 -29.93 24.94 -33.97
N LEU A 451 -28.67 25.30 -34.20
CA LEU A 451 -28.29 26.55 -34.86
C LEU A 451 -28.71 26.62 -36.34
N PRO A 452 -28.70 25.52 -37.14
CA PRO A 452 -29.18 25.56 -38.52
C PRO A 452 -30.62 26.07 -38.63
N THR A 453 -31.51 25.57 -37.76
CA THR A 453 -32.92 25.99 -37.71
C THR A 453 -33.05 27.47 -37.35
N ALA A 454 -32.27 27.94 -36.37
CA ALA A 454 -32.27 29.35 -35.97
C ALA A 454 -31.73 30.28 -37.08
N ILE A 455 -30.75 29.84 -37.88
CA ILE A 455 -30.23 30.60 -39.02
C ILE A 455 -31.28 30.65 -40.14
N ALA A 456 -31.99 29.55 -40.40
CA ALA A 456 -33.04 29.50 -41.43
C ALA A 456 -34.20 30.46 -41.17
N GLU A 457 -34.54 30.70 -39.90
CA GLU A 457 -35.54 31.67 -39.49
C GLU A 457 -35.06 33.14 -39.61
N PHE A 458 -33.74 33.36 -39.76
CA PHE A 458 -33.15 34.68 -39.85
C PHE A 458 -33.09 35.17 -41.31
N ASP A 459 -34.01 36.06 -41.69
CA ASP A 459 -34.10 36.61 -43.06
C ASP A 459 -33.00 37.64 -43.38
N VAL A 460 -31.81 37.14 -43.74
CA VAL A 460 -30.68 37.96 -44.21
C VAL A 460 -31.04 38.71 -45.49
N GLY A 461 -31.75 38.06 -46.42
CA GLY A 461 -32.10 38.65 -47.71
C GLY A 461 -33.01 39.87 -47.57
N GLY A 462 -34.02 39.78 -46.70
CA GLY A 462 -34.90 40.89 -46.34
C GLY A 462 -34.18 42.02 -45.62
N LEU A 463 -33.23 41.69 -44.72
CA LEU A 463 -32.41 42.69 -44.04
C LEU A 463 -31.53 43.48 -45.04
N VAL A 464 -30.87 42.78 -45.96
CA VAL A 464 -30.04 43.39 -47.01
C VAL A 464 -30.90 44.21 -47.95
N ARG A 465 -32.04 43.69 -48.41
CA ARG A 465 -33.00 44.43 -49.24
C ARG A 465 -33.40 45.74 -48.57
N LYS A 466 -33.80 45.70 -47.30
CA LYS A 466 -34.16 46.90 -46.53
C LYS A 466 -32.99 47.88 -46.45
N LYS A 467 -31.77 47.40 -46.19
CA LYS A 467 -30.58 48.27 -46.15
C LYS A 467 -30.23 48.91 -47.48
N VAL A 468 -30.39 48.21 -48.60
CA VAL A 468 -30.18 48.76 -49.95
C VAL A 468 -31.29 49.78 -50.28
N SER A 469 -32.54 49.47 -49.95
CA SER A 469 -33.70 50.37 -50.10
C SER A 469 -33.74 51.54 -49.12
N ASP A 470 -32.88 51.57 -48.10
CA ASP A 470 -32.70 52.72 -47.20
C ASP A 470 -31.38 53.46 -47.48
N TYR A 471 -30.54 52.93 -48.37
CA TYR A 471 -29.23 53.49 -48.68
C TYR A 471 -29.38 54.84 -49.42
N PRO A 472 -28.68 55.92 -49.00
CA PRO A 472 -28.76 57.22 -49.66
C PRO A 472 -28.43 57.13 -51.15
N ILE A 473 -29.24 57.78 -51.99
CA ILE A 473 -29.15 57.66 -53.46
C ILE A 473 -27.81 58.21 -53.96
N GLU A 474 -27.29 59.25 -53.33
CA GLU A 474 -26.02 59.91 -53.67
C GLU A 474 -24.84 58.95 -53.45
N LYS A 475 -24.91 58.12 -52.39
CA LYS A 475 -23.90 57.10 -52.12
C LYS A 475 -24.04 55.90 -53.04
N LEU A 476 -25.27 55.51 -53.38
CA LEU A 476 -25.52 54.45 -54.35
C LEU A 476 -24.99 54.84 -55.73
N GLU A 477 -25.21 56.08 -56.15
CA GLU A 477 -24.64 56.66 -57.37
C GLU A 477 -23.11 56.64 -57.33
N ALA A 478 -22.49 57.12 -56.25
CA ALA A 478 -21.03 57.09 -56.11
C ALA A 478 -20.47 55.67 -56.19
N LEU A 479 -21.14 54.69 -55.58
CA LEU A 479 -20.75 53.28 -55.63
C LEU A 479 -20.86 52.72 -57.06
N VAL A 480 -22.00 52.91 -57.73
CA VAL A 480 -22.21 52.41 -59.09
C VAL A 480 -21.26 53.12 -60.07
N LEU A 481 -21.07 54.43 -59.94
CA LEU A 481 -20.12 55.19 -60.75
C LEU A 481 -18.70 54.71 -60.52
N SER A 482 -18.29 54.40 -59.28
CA SER A 482 -16.94 53.90 -59.00
C SER A 482 -16.60 52.62 -59.78
N VAL A 483 -17.58 51.74 -59.98
CA VAL A 483 -17.43 50.50 -60.75
C VAL A 483 -17.64 50.74 -62.26
N ALA A 484 -18.60 51.59 -62.63
CA ALA A 484 -18.99 51.80 -64.03
C ALA A 484 -18.16 52.85 -64.77
N GLN A 485 -17.46 53.76 -64.07
CA GLN A 485 -16.78 54.92 -64.68
C GLN A 485 -15.77 54.52 -65.76
N HIS A 486 -15.09 53.39 -65.60
CA HIS A 486 -14.16 52.88 -66.61
C HIS A 486 -14.90 52.44 -67.89
N HIS A 487 -16.03 51.74 -67.74
CA HIS A 487 -16.85 51.29 -68.87
C HIS A 487 -17.63 52.43 -69.53
N LEU A 488 -18.11 53.40 -68.75
CA LEU A 488 -18.84 54.57 -69.26
C LEU A 488 -17.95 55.49 -70.10
N LYS A 489 -16.68 55.69 -69.70
CA LYS A 489 -15.68 56.41 -70.52
C LYS A 489 -15.43 55.73 -71.86
N THR A 490 -15.42 54.40 -71.90
CA THR A 490 -15.30 53.65 -73.15
C THR A 490 -16.49 53.94 -74.06
N ILE A 491 -17.72 53.96 -73.54
CA ILE A 491 -18.92 54.29 -74.32
C ILE A 491 -18.88 55.73 -74.85
N GLU A 492 -18.44 56.69 -74.02
CA GLU A 492 -18.25 58.08 -74.41
C GLU A 492 -17.23 58.23 -75.56
N LEU A 493 -16.11 57.49 -75.48
CA LEU A 493 -15.09 57.46 -76.54
C LEU A 493 -15.61 56.83 -77.84
N PHE A 494 -16.36 55.72 -77.76
CA PHE A 494 -17.02 55.11 -78.92
C PHE A 494 -18.05 56.07 -79.55
N GLY A 495 -18.83 56.78 -78.74
CA GLY A 495 -19.79 57.78 -79.20
C GLY A 495 -19.11 58.94 -79.94
N ALA A 496 -17.99 59.43 -79.41
CA ALA A 496 -17.18 60.46 -80.06
C ALA A 496 -16.60 59.98 -81.41
N MET A 497 -16.11 58.74 -81.46
CA MET A 497 -15.59 58.12 -82.68
C MET A 497 -16.68 57.96 -83.76
N ILE A 498 -17.86 57.46 -83.41
CA ILE A 498 -18.99 57.32 -84.34
C ILE A 498 -19.47 58.70 -84.83
N GLY A 499 -19.61 59.67 -83.92
CA GLY A 499 -19.99 61.04 -84.26
C GLY A 499 -18.97 61.75 -85.17
N PHE A 500 -17.69 61.42 -85.02
CA PHE A 500 -16.64 61.88 -85.93
C PHE A 500 -16.78 61.27 -87.33
N LEU A 501 -17.00 59.96 -87.43
CA LEU A 501 -17.22 59.26 -88.70
C LEU A 501 -18.45 59.79 -89.46
N ILE A 502 -19.58 59.98 -88.76
CA ILE A 502 -20.80 60.56 -89.35
C ILE A 502 -20.56 62.00 -89.80
N GLY A 503 -19.84 62.80 -89.00
CA GLY A 503 -19.48 64.17 -89.34
C GLY A 503 -18.61 64.28 -90.59
N ILE A 504 -17.67 63.35 -90.78
CA ILE A 504 -16.89 63.25 -92.03
C ILE A 504 -17.80 62.92 -93.21
N GLY A 505 -18.70 61.94 -93.05
CA GLY A 505 -19.65 61.55 -94.09
C GLY A 505 -20.54 62.72 -94.53
N GLN A 506 -21.06 63.51 -93.59
CA GLN A 506 -21.84 64.72 -93.89
C GLN A 506 -21.02 65.81 -94.57
N ALA A 507 -19.77 66.02 -94.16
CA ALA A 507 -18.89 67.00 -94.79
C ALA A 507 -18.58 66.64 -96.26
N ILE A 508 -18.33 65.36 -96.53
CA ILE A 508 -18.13 64.84 -97.90
C ILE A 508 -19.40 65.02 -98.74
N TYR A 509 -20.56 64.67 -98.20
CA TYR A 509 -21.85 64.84 -98.87
C TYR A 509 -22.13 66.31 -99.22
N PHE A 510 -21.87 67.22 -98.28
CA PHE A 510 -22.07 68.66 -98.47
C PHE A 510 -21.08 69.24 -99.50
N TRP A 511 -19.82 68.78 -99.50
CA TRP A 511 -18.83 69.18 -100.49
C TRP A 511 -19.22 68.75 -101.92
N LEU A 512 -19.80 67.56 -102.08
CA LEU A 512 -20.30 67.06 -103.37
C LEU A 512 -21.55 67.78 -103.90
N THR A 513 -22.32 68.46 -103.04
CA THR A 513 -23.61 69.09 -103.40
C THR A 513 -23.56 70.63 -103.46
N TYR A 514 -22.42 71.26 -103.16
CA TYR A 514 -22.29 72.71 -103.13
C TYR A 514 -21.90 73.30 -104.51
N THR A 515 -22.86 73.92 -105.21
CA THR A 515 -22.64 74.75 -106.40
C THR A 515 -22.56 76.23 -106.01
N PRO A 516 -21.41 76.93 -106.18
CA PRO A 516 -21.35 78.36 -105.96
C PRO A 516 -21.99 79.12 -107.12
N GLY A 517 -22.98 79.95 -106.84
CA GLY A 517 -23.62 80.82 -107.83
C GLY A 517 -22.73 81.98 -108.26
N ARG A 518 -22.14 81.87 -109.45
CA ARG A 518 -22.39 82.76 -110.60
C ARG A 518 -21.79 82.17 -111.87
#